data_AF-A0AA35P2M0-F1
#
_entry.id   AF-A0AA35P2M0-F1
#
_cell.length_a   1.000
_cell.length_b   1.000
_cell.length_c   1.000
_cell.angle_alpha   90.00
_cell.angle_beta   90.00
_cell.angle_gamma   90.00
#
_symmetry.space_group_name_H-M   'P 1'
#
loop_
_entity.id
_entity.type
_entity.pdbx_description
1 polymer ?
#
loop_
_entity_poly.entity_id
_entity_poly.type
_entity_poly.pdbx_seq_one_letter_code
_entity_poly.pdbx_strand_id
1 'polypeptide(L)'
;MGGRRGFRGLALWGLLLCGSLRDLASAAPACAAPSDAGQFWHISDLHLDPTYHITSNHTQVCASSKGVNASNPGPFGDFMCDSPYRLILSAFQHMKDSGQQASFMIWTGDSPPHVPVKELSTKIVIDIIGNVTSTIRSFFPDLQVFPALGNHDYWPQDQLPASVSEVYNAVADFWKPWLTDEAVSTLRTGGFYTQTIQSNMTAQPLRIISLNTILYYPPNTMTLNMTDPANQFAWLERVLETAHQNKEKVYVIGHVPVGYLPYSRNTTAIREHYNERLIEIFRRYSSVIAGQFFGHTHRDSIMVLLDEKEKPVNSLFVAPAVTPVKDVFQVDSNNPGVRLYQYDPLSYNLLDLWQFYLNLTEANVKNESVWKLEYVMTKAYGIKDLTPESLYEMANQLSVPHSKLFQKYYSHYFVSYDDPSLFCGEHCRITQLCAIQYLDLTSYTDCIEHKGKLHG
;
A
#
# COMPACT_ATOMS: atom_id res chain seq x y z
N MET A 1 -45.12 -45.44 44.57
CA MET A 1 -44.08 -46.19 45.32
C MET A 1 -42.80 -46.03 44.54
N GLY A 2 -41.75 -45.36 45.01
CA GLY A 2 -41.15 -45.49 46.33
C GLY A 2 -39.85 -46.28 46.18
N GLY A 3 -38.78 -45.58 45.81
CA GLY A 3 -37.38 -45.75 46.25
C GLY A 3 -36.67 -47.11 46.27
N ARG A 4 -35.42 -47.05 45.80
CA ARG A 4 -34.15 -47.27 46.56
C ARG A 4 -33.24 -48.45 46.16
N ARG A 5 -31.94 -48.09 46.17
CA ARG A 5 -30.68 -48.86 46.31
C ARG A 5 -30.17 -49.52 45.02
N GLY A 6 -28.92 -49.41 44.61
CA GLY A 6 -27.72 -48.85 45.26
C GLY A 6 -26.62 -49.91 45.36
N PHE A 7 -25.47 -49.58 44.75
CA PHE A 7 -24.08 -49.95 45.08
C PHE A 7 -23.36 -51.19 44.46
N ARG A 8 -22.24 -50.84 43.78
CA ARG A 8 -20.84 -51.35 43.84
C ARG A 8 -20.27 -52.16 42.66
N GLY A 9 -19.12 -51.66 42.17
CA GLY A 9 -18.10 -52.36 41.38
C GLY A 9 -17.31 -51.35 40.52
N LEU A 10 -16.25 -50.72 41.04
CA LEU A 10 -14.83 -51.13 41.03
C LEU A 10 -14.05 -50.40 39.92
N ALA A 11 -13.21 -49.45 40.36
CA ALA A 11 -12.28 -48.68 39.55
C ALA A 11 -10.96 -49.45 39.39
N LEU A 12 -10.38 -49.44 38.19
CA LEU A 12 -8.97 -49.77 37.94
C LEU A 12 -8.27 -48.55 37.33
N TRP A 13 -7.14 -48.22 37.94
CA TRP A 13 -6.21 -47.17 37.55
C TRP A 13 -5.29 -47.66 36.42
N GLY A 14 -5.03 -46.80 35.44
CA GLY A 14 -3.95 -46.94 34.47
C GLY A 14 -3.25 -45.60 34.28
N LEU A 15 -2.06 -45.46 34.86
CA LEU A 15 -1.13 -44.35 34.62
C LEU A 15 -0.60 -44.43 33.17
N LEU A 16 -0.63 -43.31 32.45
CA LEU A 16 0.19 -43.11 31.26
C LEU A 16 0.94 -41.78 31.38
N LEU A 17 2.26 -41.89 31.23
CA LEU A 17 3.28 -40.89 31.50
C LEU A 17 3.17 -39.66 30.58
N CYS A 18 3.35 -38.47 31.17
CA CYS A 18 3.68 -37.23 30.47
C CYS A 18 5.05 -37.36 29.78
N GLY A 19 5.05 -37.49 28.46
CA GLY A 19 6.20 -37.20 27.61
C GLY A 19 6.10 -35.79 27.07
N SER A 20 7.10 -34.96 27.38
CA SER A 20 7.26 -33.59 26.89
C SER A 20 7.54 -33.56 25.38
N LEU A 21 6.68 -32.90 24.61
CA LEU A 21 7.00 -32.37 23.29
C LEU A 21 6.77 -30.87 23.31
N ARG A 22 7.89 -30.15 23.27
CA ARG A 22 7.96 -28.75 22.86
C ARG A 22 7.77 -28.68 21.34
N ASP A 23 7.38 -27.50 20.89
CA ASP A 23 7.23 -27.04 19.49
C ASP A 23 5.79 -27.07 18.95
N LEU A 24 4.98 -26.18 19.51
CA LEU A 24 3.86 -25.58 18.79
C LEU A 24 4.33 -24.23 18.25
N ALA A 25 4.59 -24.19 16.94
CA ALA A 25 4.63 -22.95 16.19
C ALA A 25 3.31 -22.19 16.44
N SER A 26 3.43 -20.95 16.86
CA SER A 26 2.31 -20.03 17.08
C SER A 26 1.64 -19.72 15.74
N ALA A 27 0.68 -20.56 15.33
CA ALA A 27 -0.29 -20.17 14.33
C ALA A 27 -1.05 -18.95 14.87
N ALA A 28 -1.04 -17.86 14.09
CA ALA A 28 -1.88 -16.71 14.38
C ALA A 28 -3.33 -17.16 14.58
N PRO A 29 -4.12 -16.53 15.48
CA PRO A 29 -5.53 -16.84 15.60
C PRO A 29 -6.16 -16.65 14.22
N ALA A 30 -6.83 -17.68 13.70
CA ALA A 30 -7.68 -17.55 12.53
C ALA A 30 -8.81 -16.58 12.89
N CYS A 31 -8.60 -15.28 12.64
CA CYS A 31 -9.70 -14.33 12.50
C CYS A 31 -10.50 -14.83 11.31
N ALA A 32 -11.56 -15.59 11.57
CA ALA A 32 -12.46 -16.04 10.53
C ALA A 32 -13.07 -14.78 9.88
N ALA A 33 -12.74 -14.57 8.61
CA ALA A 33 -13.51 -13.67 7.76
C ALA A 33 -15.00 -14.05 7.84
N PRO A 34 -15.94 -13.12 7.58
CA PRO A 34 -17.25 -13.55 7.10
C PRO A 34 -16.99 -14.54 5.95
N SER A 35 -17.62 -15.73 5.98
CA SER A 35 -17.28 -16.86 5.08
C SER A 35 -17.34 -16.52 3.59
N ASP A 36 -17.86 -15.34 3.24
CA ASP A 36 -18.20 -14.92 1.89
C ASP A 36 -17.51 -13.60 1.48
N ALA A 37 -16.57 -13.05 2.28
CA ALA A 37 -15.87 -11.82 1.90
C ALA A 37 -14.85 -12.06 0.77
N GLY A 38 -14.85 -11.17 -0.24
CA GLY A 38 -13.79 -11.15 -1.24
C GLY A 38 -12.50 -10.59 -0.64
N GLN A 39 -11.34 -11.02 -1.14
CA GLN A 39 -10.04 -10.52 -0.69
C GLN A 39 -9.15 -10.11 -1.87
N PHE A 40 -8.29 -9.13 -1.67
CA PHE A 40 -7.21 -8.80 -2.62
C PHE A 40 -5.96 -8.30 -1.93
N TRP A 41 -4.80 -8.62 -2.51
CA TRP A 41 -3.51 -8.13 -2.02
C TRP A 41 -3.19 -6.75 -2.59
N HIS A 42 -2.53 -5.90 -1.81
CA HIS A 42 -1.89 -4.67 -2.27
C HIS A 42 -0.42 -4.70 -1.87
N ILE A 43 0.45 -4.66 -2.88
CA ILE A 43 1.89 -4.50 -2.75
C ILE A 43 2.35 -3.23 -3.46
N SER A 44 3.41 -2.60 -2.95
CA SER A 44 3.98 -1.41 -3.54
C SER A 44 5.46 -1.28 -3.17
N ASP A 45 6.19 -0.49 -3.95
CA ASP A 45 7.51 0.02 -3.59
C ASP A 45 8.46 -1.12 -3.20
N LEU A 46 8.67 -2.04 -4.16
CA LEU A 46 9.51 -3.20 -3.95
C LEU A 46 10.99 -2.82 -3.94
N HIS A 47 11.36 -1.87 -4.81
CA HIS A 47 12.72 -1.36 -5.02
C HIS A 47 13.78 -2.45 -4.88
N LEU A 48 13.87 -3.33 -5.87
CA LEU A 48 14.90 -4.35 -5.95
C LEU A 48 16.26 -3.67 -6.14
N ASP A 49 17.19 -3.87 -5.20
CA ASP A 49 18.62 -3.60 -5.41
C ASP A 49 19.33 -4.89 -5.85
N PRO A 50 19.68 -5.03 -7.15
CA PRO A 50 20.38 -6.22 -7.65
C PRO A 50 21.82 -6.32 -7.16
N THR A 51 22.37 -5.24 -6.59
CA THR A 51 23.76 -5.17 -6.10
C THR A 51 23.90 -5.63 -4.65
N TYR A 52 22.79 -5.83 -3.94
CA TYR A 52 22.81 -6.17 -2.52
C TYR A 52 23.61 -7.46 -2.27
N HIS A 53 24.70 -7.34 -1.51
CA HIS A 53 25.47 -8.48 -1.00
C HIS A 53 26.15 -8.14 0.33
N ILE A 54 26.26 -9.12 1.23
CA ILE A 54 26.90 -8.93 2.52
C ILE A 54 28.42 -8.95 2.34
N THR A 55 29.10 -7.88 2.75
CA THR A 55 30.55 -7.73 2.68
C THR A 55 31.07 -6.95 3.89
N SER A 56 32.35 -7.11 4.23
CA SER A 56 32.97 -6.40 5.35
C SER A 56 33.07 -4.89 5.13
N ASN A 57 33.12 -4.44 3.86
CA ASN A 57 33.04 -3.02 3.54
C ASN A 57 31.58 -2.59 3.40
N HIS A 58 31.00 -2.06 4.48
CA HIS A 58 29.58 -1.69 4.52
C HIS A 58 29.17 -0.59 3.51
N THR A 59 30.11 0.14 2.93
CA THR A 59 29.84 1.09 1.83
C THR A 59 29.57 0.41 0.48
N GLN A 60 29.86 -0.88 0.37
CA GLN A 60 29.71 -1.69 -0.85
C GLN A 60 28.61 -2.74 -0.74
N VAL A 61 27.85 -2.75 0.36
CA VAL A 61 26.78 -3.73 0.56
C VAL A 61 25.68 -3.57 -0.48
N CYS A 62 25.30 -2.33 -0.80
CA CYS A 62 24.22 -2.00 -1.72
C CYS A 62 24.54 -0.68 -2.41
N ALA A 63 24.24 -0.56 -3.69
CA ALA A 63 24.42 0.69 -4.43
C ALA A 63 23.41 1.76 -3.97
N SER A 64 22.23 1.34 -3.52
CA SER A 64 21.18 2.23 -3.01
C SER A 64 21.59 3.05 -1.78
N SER A 65 22.59 2.61 -1.01
CA SER A 65 23.13 3.43 0.10
C SER A 65 24.00 4.59 -0.38
N LYS A 66 24.33 4.65 -1.68
CA LYS A 66 25.11 5.73 -2.31
C LYS A 66 26.47 5.92 -1.65
N GLY A 67 27.08 4.82 -1.20
CA GLY A 67 28.37 4.80 -0.51
C GLY A 67 28.30 5.09 0.99
N VAL A 68 27.11 5.28 1.56
CA VAL A 68 26.92 5.31 3.01
C VAL A 68 27.04 3.89 3.55
N ASN A 69 27.63 3.74 4.74
CA ASN A 69 27.71 2.43 5.40
C ASN A 69 26.30 1.88 5.64
N ALA A 70 26.02 0.68 5.15
CA ALA A 70 24.92 -0.12 5.66
C ALA A 70 25.05 -0.29 7.18
N SER A 71 23.95 -0.13 7.91
CA SER A 71 23.97 -0.01 9.36
C SER A 71 24.32 -1.35 10.04
N ASN A 72 23.55 -2.38 9.73
CA ASN A 72 23.70 -3.75 10.23
C ASN A 72 23.15 -4.73 9.17
N PRO A 73 23.85 -4.87 8.02
CA PRO A 73 23.32 -5.58 6.87
C PRO A 73 23.15 -7.07 7.17
N GLY A 74 21.99 -7.59 6.81
CA GLY A 74 21.66 -9.00 6.97
C GLY A 74 21.02 -9.61 5.73
N PRO A 75 20.68 -10.90 5.78
CA PRO A 75 20.20 -11.64 4.60
C PRO A 75 18.91 -11.09 3.99
N PHE A 76 18.12 -10.33 4.74
CA PHE A 76 16.85 -9.75 4.29
C PHE A 76 16.92 -8.24 4.06
N GLY A 77 18.08 -7.61 4.19
CA GLY A 77 18.25 -6.20 3.88
C GLY A 77 18.93 -5.42 5.01
N ASP A 78 18.91 -4.10 4.85
CA ASP A 78 19.39 -3.11 5.81
C ASP A 78 18.53 -1.86 5.65
N PHE A 79 18.31 -1.08 6.71
CA PHE A 79 17.53 0.15 6.62
C PHE A 79 18.20 1.23 5.73
N MET A 80 19.50 1.14 5.43
CA MET A 80 20.17 2.03 4.46
C MET A 80 20.14 1.50 3.02
N CYS A 81 19.54 0.32 2.80
CA CYS A 81 19.52 -0.35 1.52
C CYS A 81 18.10 -0.54 1.01
N ASP A 82 17.97 -0.54 -0.31
CA ASP A 82 16.82 -1.08 -0.99
C ASP A 82 16.76 -2.61 -0.87
N SER A 83 15.63 -3.19 -1.27
CA SER A 83 15.34 -4.60 -1.04
C SER A 83 16.33 -5.53 -1.74
N PRO A 84 17.02 -6.43 -1.02
CA PRO A 84 17.60 -7.59 -1.69
C PRO A 84 16.49 -8.45 -2.28
N TYR A 85 16.79 -9.18 -3.36
CA TYR A 85 15.83 -10.09 -3.98
C TYR A 85 15.24 -11.10 -2.99
N ARG A 86 16.04 -11.54 -2.01
CA ARG A 86 15.60 -12.46 -0.94
C ARG A 86 14.46 -11.88 -0.08
N LEU A 87 14.43 -10.56 0.16
CA LEU A 87 13.34 -9.91 0.88
C LEU A 87 12.04 -9.98 0.09
N ILE A 88 12.08 -9.59 -1.19
CA ILE A 88 10.94 -9.62 -2.11
C ILE A 88 10.38 -11.05 -2.24
N LEU A 89 11.25 -12.04 -2.43
CA LEU A 89 10.84 -13.45 -2.46
C LEU A 89 10.18 -13.89 -1.15
N SER A 90 10.68 -13.44 0.00
CA SER A 90 10.07 -13.77 1.29
C SER A 90 8.67 -13.19 1.46
N ALA A 91 8.42 -11.97 0.95
CA ALA A 91 7.10 -11.35 0.96
C ALA A 91 6.10 -12.16 0.12
N PHE A 92 6.48 -12.52 -1.11
CA PHE A 92 5.63 -13.34 -1.98
C PHE A 92 5.42 -14.76 -1.45
N GLN A 93 6.43 -15.36 -0.83
CA GLN A 93 6.28 -16.65 -0.16
C GLN A 93 5.30 -16.56 1.01
N HIS A 94 5.38 -15.52 1.84
CA HIS A 94 4.42 -15.30 2.91
C HIS A 94 2.99 -15.15 2.37
N MET A 95 2.80 -14.32 1.35
CA MET A 95 1.47 -14.12 0.74
C MET A 95 0.90 -15.43 0.20
N LYS A 96 1.73 -16.25 -0.47
CA LYS A 96 1.34 -17.57 -1.00
C LYS A 96 0.98 -18.57 0.10
N ASP A 97 1.75 -18.59 1.19
CA ASP A 97 1.57 -19.55 2.29
C ASP A 97 0.60 -19.07 3.37
N SER A 98 0.08 -17.84 3.26
CA SER A 98 -0.81 -17.20 4.24
C SER A 98 -2.14 -17.92 4.45
N GLY A 99 -2.52 -18.83 3.53
CA GLY A 99 -3.82 -19.47 3.49
C GLY A 99 -4.97 -18.55 3.06
N GLN A 100 -4.68 -17.29 2.70
CA GLN A 100 -5.67 -16.32 2.22
C GLN A 100 -5.99 -16.55 0.74
N GLN A 101 -7.26 -16.40 0.37
CA GLN A 101 -7.73 -16.63 -1.00
C GLN A 101 -8.06 -15.28 -1.64
N ALA A 102 -7.05 -14.67 -2.27
CA ALA A 102 -7.22 -13.40 -2.96
C ALA A 102 -7.80 -13.60 -4.37
N SER A 103 -8.80 -12.80 -4.73
CA SER A 103 -9.41 -12.76 -6.06
C SER A 103 -8.51 -12.07 -7.09
N PHE A 104 -7.70 -11.11 -6.65
CA PHE A 104 -6.74 -10.38 -7.47
C PHE A 104 -5.65 -9.74 -6.59
N MET A 105 -4.67 -9.11 -7.23
CA MET A 105 -3.66 -8.27 -6.59
C MET A 105 -3.59 -6.91 -7.27
N ILE A 106 -3.37 -5.85 -6.50
CA ILE A 106 -2.93 -4.56 -7.02
C ILE A 106 -1.45 -4.36 -6.69
N TRP A 107 -0.69 -3.86 -7.66
CA TRP A 107 0.74 -3.60 -7.54
C TRP A 107 1.04 -2.16 -7.97
N THR A 108 1.25 -1.26 -7.02
CA THR A 108 1.35 0.18 -7.32
C THR A 108 2.78 0.66 -7.62
N GLY A 109 3.59 -0.17 -8.27
CA GLY A 109 4.84 0.25 -8.91
C GLY A 109 6.08 0.32 -8.01
N ASP A 110 7.10 1.01 -8.53
CA ASP A 110 8.43 1.26 -7.96
C ASP A 110 9.27 -0.02 -7.75
N SER A 111 9.82 -0.50 -8.86
CA SER A 111 10.64 -1.71 -8.94
C SER A 111 12.14 -1.45 -8.88
N PRO A 112 12.72 -0.46 -9.61
CA PRO A 112 14.16 -0.18 -9.57
C PRO A 112 14.63 0.47 -8.25
N PRO A 113 15.93 0.39 -7.92
CA PRO A 113 16.46 0.93 -6.68
C PRO A 113 16.73 2.44 -6.75
N HIS A 114 16.92 3.06 -5.60
CA HIS A 114 17.31 4.46 -5.41
C HIS A 114 18.81 4.66 -5.60
N VAL A 115 19.27 4.58 -6.85
CA VAL A 115 20.66 4.87 -7.23
C VAL A 115 20.73 6.15 -8.06
N PRO A 116 21.89 6.83 -8.15
CA PRO A 116 22.06 7.96 -9.06
C PRO A 116 21.65 7.60 -10.50
N VAL A 117 20.98 8.51 -11.21
CA VAL A 117 20.46 8.30 -12.59
C VAL A 117 21.48 7.64 -13.54
N LYS A 118 22.75 8.01 -13.42
CA LYS A 118 23.87 7.50 -14.24
C LYS A 118 24.19 6.00 -14.04
N GLU A 119 23.71 5.41 -12.95
CA GLU A 119 23.92 3.99 -12.61
C GLU A 119 22.79 3.09 -13.16
N LEU A 120 21.71 3.71 -13.66
CA LEU A 120 20.62 3.04 -14.37
C LEU A 120 20.66 3.39 -15.86
N SER A 121 19.81 2.70 -16.61
CA SER A 121 19.46 3.00 -17.99
C SER A 121 18.04 2.51 -18.26
N THR A 122 17.42 2.94 -19.38
CA THR A 122 16.12 2.42 -19.82
C THR A 122 16.09 0.90 -19.85
N LYS A 123 17.15 0.27 -20.36
CA LYS A 123 17.28 -1.19 -20.39
C LYS A 123 17.29 -1.82 -19.00
N ILE A 124 18.09 -1.29 -18.07
CA ILE A 124 18.17 -1.82 -16.70
C ILE A 124 16.83 -1.70 -15.99
N VAL A 125 16.15 -0.54 -16.12
CA VAL A 125 14.81 -0.33 -15.57
C VAL A 125 13.82 -1.35 -16.12
N ILE A 126 13.77 -1.53 -17.43
CA ILE A 126 12.90 -2.53 -18.09
C ILE A 126 13.22 -3.96 -17.61
N ASP A 127 14.51 -4.31 -17.52
CA ASP A 127 14.95 -5.64 -17.08
C ASP A 127 14.53 -5.92 -15.62
N ILE A 128 14.58 -4.91 -14.73
CA ILE A 128 14.13 -5.01 -13.33
C ILE A 128 12.60 -5.17 -13.26
N ILE A 129 11.83 -4.35 -13.98
CA ILE A 129 10.36 -4.46 -14.01
C ILE A 129 9.95 -5.84 -14.56
N GLY A 130 10.64 -6.32 -15.61
CA GLY A 130 10.43 -7.65 -16.18
C GLY A 130 10.76 -8.78 -15.20
N ASN A 131 11.82 -8.63 -14.40
CA ASN A 131 12.19 -9.57 -13.34
C ASN A 131 11.11 -9.65 -12.25
N VAL A 132 10.67 -8.51 -11.72
CA VAL A 132 9.60 -8.44 -10.71
C VAL A 132 8.30 -9.03 -11.27
N THR A 133 7.90 -8.63 -12.48
CA THR A 133 6.70 -9.16 -13.15
C THR A 133 6.75 -10.68 -13.28
N SER A 134 7.89 -11.22 -13.74
CA SER A 134 8.08 -12.67 -13.87
C SER A 134 8.07 -13.40 -12.53
N THR A 135 8.59 -12.75 -11.48
CA THR A 135 8.57 -13.28 -10.12
C THR A 135 7.15 -13.40 -9.61
N ILE A 136 6.35 -12.33 -9.73
CA ILE A 136 4.93 -12.32 -9.34
C ILE A 136 4.17 -13.45 -10.06
N ARG A 137 4.32 -13.56 -11.38
CA ARG A 137 3.68 -14.63 -12.18
C ARG A 137 4.11 -16.04 -11.79
N SER A 138 5.34 -16.21 -11.30
CA SER A 138 5.85 -17.51 -10.86
C SER A 138 5.26 -17.92 -9.50
N PHE A 139 5.05 -16.97 -8.60
CA PHE A 139 4.40 -17.24 -7.31
C PHE A 139 2.89 -17.41 -7.45
N PHE A 140 2.26 -16.61 -8.32
CA PHE A 140 0.81 -16.50 -8.47
C PHE A 140 0.39 -16.63 -9.95
N PRO A 141 0.51 -17.84 -10.55
CA PRO A 141 0.26 -18.03 -11.99
C PRO A 141 -1.19 -17.76 -12.41
N ASP A 142 -2.14 -18.01 -11.52
CA ASP A 142 -3.58 -17.90 -11.78
C ASP A 142 -4.20 -16.60 -11.25
N LEU A 143 -3.42 -15.75 -10.58
CA LEU A 143 -3.92 -14.52 -9.98
C LEU A 143 -3.80 -13.35 -10.96
N GLN A 144 -4.91 -12.67 -11.21
CA GLN A 144 -4.88 -11.43 -12.00
C GLN A 144 -4.25 -10.31 -11.18
N VAL A 145 -3.32 -9.57 -11.78
CA VAL A 145 -2.62 -8.46 -11.15
C VAL A 145 -2.92 -7.17 -11.91
N PHE A 146 -3.24 -6.10 -11.18
CA PHE A 146 -3.43 -4.76 -11.73
C PHE A 146 -2.26 -3.87 -11.32
N PRO A 147 -1.22 -3.75 -12.17
CA PRO A 147 -0.07 -2.92 -11.92
C PRO A 147 -0.35 -1.44 -12.24
N ALA A 148 0.29 -0.53 -11.50
CA ALA A 148 0.49 0.88 -11.85
C ALA A 148 2.00 1.17 -11.89
N LEU A 149 2.41 2.13 -12.72
CA LEU A 149 3.82 2.56 -12.79
C LEU A 149 4.15 3.52 -11.64
N GLY A 150 5.31 3.31 -11.02
CA GLY A 150 5.92 4.24 -10.09
C GLY A 150 6.91 5.20 -10.74
N ASN A 151 7.42 6.18 -9.98
CA ASN A 151 8.34 7.18 -10.51
C ASN A 151 9.75 6.62 -10.77
N HIS A 152 10.15 5.56 -10.08
CA HIS A 152 11.39 4.83 -10.36
C HIS A 152 11.27 3.84 -11.52
N ASP A 153 10.05 3.51 -11.98
CA ASP A 153 9.82 2.62 -13.12
C ASP A 153 10.06 3.29 -14.49
N TYR A 154 10.95 4.29 -14.55
CA TYR A 154 11.35 4.95 -15.79
C TYR A 154 12.80 5.42 -15.73
N TRP A 155 13.43 5.64 -16.89
CA TRP A 155 14.76 6.23 -16.96
C TRP A 155 14.80 7.44 -17.90
N PRO A 156 15.33 8.59 -17.46
CA PRO A 156 15.67 8.92 -16.06
C PRO A 156 14.45 8.83 -15.13
N GLN A 157 14.67 8.52 -13.85
CA GLN A 157 13.58 8.46 -12.85
C GLN A 157 12.75 9.75 -12.85
N ASP A 158 11.46 9.62 -12.51
CA ASP A 158 10.45 10.67 -12.47
C ASP A 158 10.01 11.22 -13.83
N GLN A 159 10.81 11.09 -14.89
CA GLN A 159 10.59 11.76 -16.19
C GLN A 159 9.62 11.01 -17.12
N LEU A 160 8.50 10.53 -16.58
CA LEU A 160 7.49 9.78 -17.35
C LEU A 160 6.82 10.70 -18.38
N PRO A 161 6.85 10.36 -19.69
CA PRO A 161 6.32 11.23 -20.74
C PRO A 161 4.79 11.15 -20.85
N ALA A 162 4.21 12.21 -21.39
CA ALA A 162 2.79 12.29 -21.74
C ALA A 162 2.46 11.64 -23.11
N SER A 163 3.32 10.76 -23.61
CA SER A 163 3.19 10.07 -24.89
C SER A 163 3.82 8.69 -24.82
N VAL A 164 3.64 7.89 -25.89
CA VAL A 164 4.28 6.58 -26.05
C VAL A 164 5.78 6.62 -25.75
N SER A 165 6.28 5.57 -25.11
CA SER A 165 7.70 5.40 -24.75
C SER A 165 8.14 3.94 -24.85
N GLU A 166 9.45 3.70 -24.84
CA GLU A 166 10.00 2.35 -24.81
C GLU A 166 9.56 1.58 -23.56
N VAL A 167 9.59 2.24 -22.39
CA VAL A 167 9.15 1.66 -21.12
C VAL A 167 7.67 1.31 -21.14
N TYR A 168 6.80 2.21 -21.60
CA TYR A 168 5.36 1.94 -21.68
C TYR A 168 5.05 0.75 -22.61
N ASN A 169 5.80 0.62 -23.70
CA ASN A 169 5.68 -0.53 -24.58
C ASN A 169 6.13 -1.83 -23.90
N ALA A 170 7.29 -1.81 -23.22
CA ALA A 170 7.82 -2.99 -22.55
C ALA A 170 6.90 -3.48 -21.42
N VAL A 171 6.41 -2.59 -20.56
CA VAL A 171 5.49 -2.98 -19.48
C VAL A 171 4.14 -3.44 -20.03
N ALA A 172 3.67 -2.86 -21.14
CA ALA A 172 2.46 -3.34 -21.81
C ALA A 172 2.63 -4.76 -22.38
N ASP A 173 3.83 -5.13 -22.83
CA ASP A 173 4.14 -6.50 -23.24
C ASP A 173 4.21 -7.45 -22.05
N PHE A 174 4.87 -7.04 -20.96
CA PHE A 174 4.98 -7.85 -19.74
C PHE A 174 3.64 -8.10 -19.05
N TRP A 175 2.76 -7.09 -19.04
CA TRP A 175 1.47 -7.12 -18.33
C TRP A 175 0.31 -7.56 -19.20
N LYS A 176 0.52 -7.78 -20.50
CA LYS A 176 -0.50 -8.32 -21.42
C LYS A 176 -1.23 -9.57 -20.87
N PRO A 177 -0.60 -10.52 -20.16
CA PRO A 177 -1.31 -11.66 -19.59
C PRO A 177 -2.39 -11.30 -18.55
N TRP A 178 -2.35 -10.10 -17.96
CA TRP A 178 -3.31 -9.64 -16.95
C TRP A 178 -4.36 -8.67 -17.50
N LEU A 179 -4.15 -8.16 -18.72
CA LEU A 179 -4.88 -7.01 -19.26
C LEU A 179 -5.55 -7.34 -20.59
N THR A 180 -6.68 -6.69 -20.85
CA THR A 180 -7.33 -6.70 -22.18
C THR A 180 -6.51 -5.92 -23.20
N ASP A 181 -6.75 -6.17 -24.49
CA ASP A 181 -6.07 -5.44 -25.57
C ASP A 181 -6.34 -3.93 -25.53
N GLU A 182 -7.53 -3.50 -25.07
CA GLU A 182 -7.87 -2.08 -24.88
C GLU A 182 -7.04 -1.45 -23.74
N ALA A 183 -6.91 -2.15 -22.62
CA ALA A 183 -6.06 -1.74 -21.50
C ALA A 183 -4.58 -1.66 -21.94
N VAL A 184 -4.09 -2.64 -22.69
CA VAL A 184 -2.74 -2.64 -23.28
C VAL A 184 -2.55 -1.43 -24.21
N SER A 185 -3.54 -1.09 -25.03
CA SER A 185 -3.45 0.04 -25.97
C SER A 185 -3.32 1.40 -25.24
N THR A 186 -4.12 1.61 -24.19
CA THR A 186 -4.06 2.84 -23.40
C THR A 186 -2.78 2.93 -22.57
N LEU A 187 -2.34 1.80 -21.99
CA LEU A 187 -1.08 1.68 -21.27
C LEU A 187 0.12 2.07 -22.15
N ARG A 188 0.19 1.60 -23.40
CA ARG A 188 1.25 2.00 -24.35
C ARG A 188 1.27 3.50 -24.63
N THR A 189 0.12 4.16 -24.58
CA THR A 189 -0.03 5.56 -24.97
C THR A 189 0.36 6.52 -23.85
N GLY A 190 0.02 6.20 -22.60
CA GLY A 190 0.19 7.14 -21.48
C GLY A 190 0.53 6.53 -20.12
N GLY A 191 0.78 5.23 -20.03
CA GLY A 191 1.11 4.58 -18.76
C GLY A 191 -0.10 4.30 -17.85
N PHE A 192 -1.33 4.53 -18.31
CA PHE A 192 -2.58 4.33 -17.56
C PHE A 192 -3.56 3.46 -18.34
N TYR A 193 -4.49 2.81 -17.65
CA TYR A 193 -5.51 1.95 -18.26
C TYR A 193 -6.69 1.71 -17.32
N THR A 194 -7.73 1.06 -17.84
CA THR A 194 -8.82 0.51 -17.04
C THR A 194 -9.09 -0.94 -17.41
N GLN A 195 -9.49 -1.75 -16.43
CA GLN A 195 -9.80 -3.16 -16.62
C GLN A 195 -11.03 -3.52 -15.78
N THR A 196 -12.02 -4.15 -16.41
CA THR A 196 -13.23 -4.62 -15.71
C THR A 196 -13.03 -6.05 -15.22
N ILE A 197 -13.52 -6.31 -14.01
CA ILE A 197 -13.61 -7.60 -13.34
C ILE A 197 -15.09 -7.95 -13.22
N GLN A 198 -15.47 -9.10 -13.76
CA GLN A 198 -16.82 -9.63 -13.62
C GLN A 198 -16.89 -10.48 -12.34
N SER A 199 -17.98 -10.34 -11.60
CA SER A 199 -18.26 -11.16 -10.42
C SER A 199 -19.31 -12.21 -10.75
N ASN A 200 -19.14 -13.42 -10.24
CA ASN A 200 -20.19 -14.46 -10.32
C ASN A 200 -21.28 -14.25 -9.26
N MET A 201 -21.06 -13.34 -8.30
CA MET A 201 -21.96 -13.10 -7.15
C MET A 201 -22.92 -11.94 -7.39
N THR A 202 -22.60 -11.02 -8.29
CA THR A 202 -23.40 -9.82 -8.59
C THR A 202 -23.30 -9.46 -10.07
N ALA A 203 -24.39 -8.92 -10.62
CA ALA A 203 -24.40 -8.38 -11.98
C ALA A 203 -23.67 -7.03 -12.07
N GLN A 204 -23.31 -6.41 -10.93
CA GLN A 204 -22.55 -5.17 -10.88
C GLN A 204 -21.05 -5.46 -11.10
N PRO A 205 -20.42 -4.98 -12.17
CA PRO A 205 -18.99 -5.18 -12.38
C PRO A 205 -18.15 -4.27 -11.48
N LEU A 206 -16.94 -4.73 -11.15
CA LEU A 206 -15.89 -3.89 -10.56
C LEU A 206 -14.94 -3.46 -11.68
N ARG A 207 -14.64 -2.17 -11.75
CA ARG A 207 -13.64 -1.60 -12.67
C ARG A 207 -12.43 -1.15 -11.88
N ILE A 208 -11.25 -1.60 -12.29
CA ILE A 208 -9.97 -1.04 -11.85
C ILE A 208 -9.60 0.08 -12.81
N ILE A 209 -9.22 1.23 -12.26
CA ILE A 209 -8.62 2.34 -13.00
C ILE A 209 -7.20 2.49 -12.48
N SER A 210 -6.22 2.18 -13.32
CA SER A 210 -4.80 2.38 -13.01
C SER A 210 -4.33 3.69 -13.61
N LEU A 211 -4.12 4.68 -12.75
CA LEU A 211 -3.64 6.01 -13.11
C LEU A 211 -2.11 6.03 -13.21
N ASN A 212 -1.61 6.87 -14.12
CA ASN A 212 -0.21 7.29 -14.14
C ASN A 212 -0.11 8.65 -13.44
N THR A 213 -0.10 8.63 -12.11
CA THR A 213 -0.01 9.86 -11.29
C THR A 213 1.38 10.50 -11.33
N ILE A 214 2.37 9.82 -11.93
CA ILE A 214 3.72 10.38 -12.08
C ILE A 214 3.75 11.54 -13.08
N LEU A 215 2.78 11.57 -14.01
CA LEU A 215 2.57 12.75 -14.88
C LEU A 215 2.32 14.02 -14.06
N TYR A 216 1.84 13.88 -12.82
CA TYR A 216 1.53 15.00 -11.93
C TYR A 216 2.61 15.26 -10.87
N TYR A 217 3.64 14.41 -10.80
CA TYR A 217 4.67 14.46 -9.77
C TYR A 217 5.58 15.70 -9.95
N PRO A 218 5.90 16.48 -8.89
CA PRO A 218 6.62 17.74 -9.05
C PRO A 218 7.99 17.63 -9.75
N PRO A 219 8.81 16.59 -9.52
CA PRO A 219 10.06 16.36 -10.24
C PRO A 219 9.93 16.04 -11.75
N ASN A 220 8.76 15.69 -12.26
CA ASN A 220 8.59 15.28 -13.65
C ASN A 220 8.62 16.49 -14.61
N THR A 221 9.78 16.81 -15.18
CA THR A 221 9.93 17.98 -16.06
C THR A 221 9.22 17.83 -17.41
N MET A 222 8.84 16.60 -17.81
CA MET A 222 8.19 16.31 -19.10
C MET A 222 6.76 16.87 -19.19
N THR A 223 6.12 17.14 -18.05
CA THR A 223 4.72 17.60 -17.98
C THR A 223 4.57 19.05 -17.52
N LEU A 224 5.67 19.81 -17.41
CA LEU A 224 5.62 21.22 -17.05
C LEU A 224 4.71 22.00 -18.01
N ASN A 225 3.85 22.85 -17.46
CA ASN A 225 2.88 23.68 -18.17
C ASN A 225 1.81 22.93 -18.99
N MET A 226 1.68 21.60 -18.85
CA MET A 226 0.57 20.85 -19.45
C MET A 226 -0.68 20.95 -18.56
N THR A 227 -1.84 21.26 -19.13
CA THR A 227 -3.09 21.30 -18.34
C THR A 227 -3.67 19.91 -18.09
N ASP A 228 -3.51 18.99 -19.05
CA ASP A 228 -3.96 17.59 -18.96
C ASP A 228 -2.94 16.67 -19.65
N PRO A 229 -1.83 16.31 -18.98
CA PRO A 229 -0.80 15.47 -19.58
C PRO A 229 -1.36 14.11 -19.98
N ALA A 230 -1.09 13.72 -21.23
CA ALA A 230 -1.61 12.52 -21.90
C ALA A 230 -3.15 12.44 -22.02
N ASN A 231 -3.85 13.57 -21.83
CA ASN A 231 -5.32 13.64 -21.76
C ASN A 231 -5.92 12.71 -20.67
N GLN A 232 -5.16 12.46 -19.59
CA GLN A 232 -5.55 11.49 -18.57
C GLN A 232 -6.74 11.97 -17.74
N PHE A 233 -6.91 13.27 -17.46
CA PHE A 233 -8.10 13.79 -16.77
C PHE A 233 -9.35 13.64 -17.64
N ALA A 234 -9.28 14.08 -18.89
CA ALA A 234 -10.40 13.94 -19.82
C ALA A 234 -10.76 12.46 -20.06
N TRP A 235 -9.77 11.58 -20.10
CA TRP A 235 -9.98 10.13 -20.15
C TRP A 235 -10.63 9.60 -18.88
N LEU A 236 -10.14 9.99 -17.70
CA LEU A 236 -10.63 9.55 -16.41
C LEU A 236 -12.11 9.91 -16.22
N GLU A 237 -12.49 11.17 -16.52
CA GLU A 237 -13.90 11.60 -16.45
C GLU A 237 -14.79 10.76 -17.38
N ARG A 238 -14.35 10.48 -18.62
CA ARG A 238 -15.12 9.62 -19.54
C ARG A 238 -15.28 8.19 -19.01
N VAL A 239 -14.24 7.62 -18.41
CA VAL A 239 -14.29 6.26 -17.84
C VAL A 239 -15.21 6.22 -16.62
N LEU A 240 -15.11 7.20 -15.72
CA LEU A 240 -15.96 7.29 -14.53
C LEU A 240 -17.43 7.56 -14.89
N GLU A 241 -17.69 8.40 -15.89
CA GLU A 241 -19.03 8.62 -16.43
C GLU A 241 -19.61 7.33 -17.03
N THR A 242 -18.80 6.59 -17.80
CA THR A 242 -19.21 5.29 -18.35
C THR A 242 -19.51 4.28 -17.23
N ALA A 243 -18.65 4.21 -16.22
CA ALA A 243 -18.86 3.37 -15.05
C ALA A 243 -20.15 3.74 -14.31
N HIS A 244 -20.45 5.04 -14.16
CA HIS A 244 -21.70 5.52 -13.60
C HIS A 244 -22.92 5.02 -14.40
N GLN A 245 -22.91 5.22 -15.73
CA GLN A 245 -24.00 4.82 -16.62
C GLN A 245 -24.22 3.30 -16.64
N ASN A 246 -23.13 2.53 -16.57
CA ASN A 246 -23.16 1.07 -16.53
C ASN A 246 -23.41 0.51 -15.12
N LYS A 247 -23.61 1.38 -14.11
CA LYS A 247 -23.79 1.01 -12.70
C LYS A 247 -22.65 0.16 -12.16
N GLU A 248 -21.42 0.39 -12.62
CA GLU A 248 -20.22 -0.28 -12.13
C GLU A 248 -19.78 0.34 -10.79
N LYS A 249 -18.91 -0.36 -10.06
CA LYS A 249 -18.11 0.23 -8.98
C LYS A 249 -16.66 0.33 -9.40
N VAL A 250 -15.92 1.28 -8.84
CA VAL A 250 -14.55 1.58 -9.25
C VAL A 250 -13.59 1.49 -8.08
N TYR A 251 -12.47 0.80 -8.28
CA TYR A 251 -11.26 1.00 -7.50
C TYR A 251 -10.25 1.79 -8.33
N VAL A 252 -9.73 2.87 -7.74
CA VAL A 252 -8.67 3.67 -8.36
C VAL A 252 -7.34 3.25 -7.75
N ILE A 253 -6.37 2.92 -8.59
CA ILE A 253 -5.00 2.67 -8.17
C ILE A 253 -4.07 3.69 -8.84
N GLY A 254 -3.02 4.09 -8.14
CA GLY A 254 -1.95 4.94 -8.65
C GLY A 254 -0.71 4.78 -7.79
N HIS A 255 0.40 5.39 -8.17
CA HIS A 255 1.62 5.32 -7.36
C HIS A 255 1.70 6.49 -6.37
N VAL A 256 1.95 7.72 -6.87
CA VAL A 256 1.96 8.93 -6.05
C VAL A 256 0.52 9.28 -5.64
N PRO A 257 0.21 9.44 -4.34
CA PRO A 257 -1.13 9.77 -3.88
C PRO A 257 -1.52 11.21 -4.21
N VAL A 258 -2.83 11.50 -4.11
CA VAL A 258 -3.34 12.87 -3.97
C VAL A 258 -3.17 13.35 -2.53
N GLY A 259 -3.47 14.63 -2.28
CA GLY A 259 -3.45 15.24 -0.97
C GLY A 259 -2.06 15.70 -0.52
N TYR A 260 -1.96 15.97 0.78
CA TYR A 260 -0.78 16.54 1.42
C TYR A 260 0.11 15.47 2.05
N LEU A 261 1.42 15.68 2.02
CA LEU A 261 2.37 14.80 2.68
C LEU A 261 2.20 14.90 4.21
N PRO A 262 1.96 13.78 4.92
CA PRO A 262 1.64 13.82 6.34
C PRO A 262 2.84 14.14 7.25
N TYR A 263 4.03 14.30 6.66
CA TYR A 263 5.29 14.64 7.31
C TYR A 263 5.84 16.02 6.89
N SER A 264 5.21 16.71 5.93
CA SER A 264 5.64 18.03 5.45
C SER A 264 4.44 18.98 5.29
N ARG A 265 4.47 20.12 5.99
CA ARG A 265 3.39 21.10 5.92
C ARG A 265 3.33 21.76 4.54
N ASN A 266 2.10 22.05 4.10
CA ASN A 266 1.82 22.80 2.87
C ASN A 266 2.48 22.20 1.62
N THR A 267 2.75 20.89 1.64
CA THR A 267 3.38 20.18 0.52
C THR A 267 2.46 19.09 0.02
N THR A 268 1.92 19.23 -1.19
CA THR A 268 1.17 18.16 -1.85
C THR A 268 2.11 17.11 -2.44
N ALA A 269 1.66 15.86 -2.52
CA ALA A 269 2.44 14.76 -3.10
C ALA A 269 2.59 14.92 -4.64
N ILE A 270 1.56 15.44 -5.30
CA ILE A 270 1.58 15.86 -6.71
C ILE A 270 1.47 17.39 -6.81
N ARG A 271 1.78 17.99 -7.96
CA ARG A 271 1.65 19.47 -8.13
C ARG A 271 0.22 19.92 -7.81
N GLU A 272 0.11 21.01 -7.05
CA GLU A 272 -1.14 21.51 -6.48
C GLU A 272 -2.29 21.61 -7.50
N HIS A 273 -2.06 22.20 -8.67
CA HIS A 273 -3.11 22.33 -9.69
C HIS A 273 -3.65 20.97 -10.20
N TYR A 274 -2.82 19.93 -10.25
CA TYR A 274 -3.26 18.57 -10.58
C TYR A 274 -3.95 17.89 -9.40
N ASN A 275 -3.47 18.16 -8.18
CA ASN A 275 -4.13 17.72 -6.96
C ASN A 275 -5.58 18.23 -6.93
N GLU A 276 -5.78 19.54 -7.05
CA GLU A 276 -7.11 20.15 -7.07
C GLU A 276 -7.99 19.54 -8.16
N ARG A 277 -7.43 19.33 -9.35
CA ARG A 277 -8.18 18.73 -10.47
C ARG A 277 -8.63 17.30 -10.19
N LEU A 278 -7.77 16.45 -9.62
CA LEU A 278 -8.14 15.08 -9.26
C LEU A 278 -9.15 15.05 -8.12
N ILE A 279 -8.96 15.89 -7.10
CA ILE A 279 -9.90 16.00 -5.98
C ILE A 279 -11.29 16.41 -6.47
N GLU A 280 -11.40 17.34 -7.41
CA GLU A 280 -12.67 17.72 -8.04
C GLU A 280 -13.33 16.52 -8.76
N ILE A 281 -12.56 15.78 -9.57
CA ILE A 281 -13.06 14.60 -10.30
C ILE A 281 -13.53 13.53 -9.31
N PHE A 282 -12.72 13.21 -8.29
CA PHE A 282 -13.06 12.20 -7.29
C PHE A 282 -14.27 12.59 -6.45
N ARG A 283 -14.44 13.86 -6.09
CA ARG A 283 -15.66 14.35 -5.42
C ARG A 283 -16.88 14.11 -6.30
N ARG A 284 -16.82 14.52 -7.58
CA ARG A 284 -17.93 14.40 -8.54
C ARG A 284 -18.37 12.95 -8.74
N TYR A 285 -17.43 12.02 -8.80
CA TYR A 285 -17.68 10.60 -9.07
C TYR A 285 -17.61 9.69 -7.83
N SER A 286 -17.63 10.27 -6.62
CA SER A 286 -17.50 9.55 -5.34
C SER A 286 -18.56 8.46 -5.14
N SER A 287 -19.75 8.59 -5.73
CA SER A 287 -20.79 7.56 -5.69
C SER A 287 -20.42 6.25 -6.42
N VAL A 288 -19.49 6.31 -7.36
CA VAL A 288 -19.01 5.18 -8.18
C VAL A 288 -17.71 4.62 -7.63
N ILE A 289 -16.83 5.49 -7.12
CA ILE A 289 -15.53 5.09 -6.56
C ILE A 289 -15.73 4.48 -5.17
N ALA A 290 -15.38 3.21 -5.02
CA ALA A 290 -15.52 2.45 -3.78
C ALA A 290 -14.22 2.41 -2.93
N GLY A 291 -13.08 2.80 -3.50
CA GLY A 291 -11.80 2.86 -2.79
C GLY A 291 -10.67 3.35 -3.69
N GLN A 292 -9.65 3.96 -3.09
CA GLN A 292 -8.45 4.41 -3.80
C GLN A 292 -7.18 3.92 -3.10
N PHE A 293 -6.19 3.46 -3.86
CA PHE A 293 -5.02 2.75 -3.34
C PHE A 293 -3.74 3.29 -3.98
N PHE A 294 -2.80 3.70 -3.13
CA PHE A 294 -1.54 4.33 -3.52
C PHE A 294 -0.33 3.74 -2.80
N GLY A 295 0.87 4.12 -3.23
CA GLY A 295 2.15 3.75 -2.61
C GLY A 295 3.02 4.99 -2.42
N HIS A 296 4.26 4.94 -2.92
CA HIS A 296 5.23 6.05 -3.03
C HIS A 296 5.81 6.56 -1.71
N THR A 297 4.98 6.78 -0.69
CA THR A 297 5.44 7.40 0.56
C THR A 297 6.22 6.44 1.46
N HIS A 298 6.11 5.13 1.18
CA HIS A 298 6.64 4.02 2.00
C HIS A 298 6.07 4.01 3.42
N ARG A 299 4.89 4.59 3.63
CA ARG A 299 4.26 4.71 4.95
C ARG A 299 2.82 4.22 4.92
N ASP A 300 2.40 3.67 6.04
CA ASP A 300 1.00 3.30 6.22
C ASP A 300 0.17 4.55 6.53
N SER A 301 -0.65 4.99 5.60
CA SER A 301 -1.50 6.16 5.78
C SER A 301 -2.87 5.98 5.19
N ILE A 302 -3.82 6.72 5.74
CA ILE A 302 -5.19 6.80 5.23
C ILE A 302 -5.51 8.25 4.92
N MET A 303 -6.42 8.45 3.98
CA MET A 303 -7.04 9.75 3.77
C MET A 303 -8.55 9.57 3.56
N VAL A 304 -9.31 10.59 3.93
CA VAL A 304 -10.75 10.64 3.73
C VAL A 304 -11.08 11.86 2.91
N LEU A 305 -11.63 11.63 1.73
CA LEU A 305 -12.10 12.72 0.89
C LEU A 305 -13.48 13.19 1.38
N LEU A 306 -13.57 14.48 1.71
CA LEU A 306 -14.84 15.15 2.02
C LEU A 306 -15.42 15.83 0.78
N ASP A 307 -16.75 15.87 0.69
CA ASP A 307 -17.48 16.71 -0.27
C ASP A 307 -17.49 18.20 0.17
N GLU A 308 -18.09 19.06 -0.65
CA GLU A 308 -18.20 20.51 -0.37
C GLU A 308 -19.03 20.85 0.88
N LYS A 309 -19.75 19.87 1.45
CA LYS A 309 -20.55 20.00 2.68
C LYS A 309 -19.90 19.27 3.85
N GLU A 310 -18.60 18.98 3.75
CA GLU A 310 -17.79 18.27 4.74
C GLU A 310 -18.30 16.86 5.08
N LYS A 311 -19.03 16.21 4.16
CA LYS A 311 -19.41 14.82 4.32
C LYS A 311 -18.32 13.91 3.76
N PRO A 312 -17.92 12.86 4.48
CA PRO A 312 -16.96 11.90 3.94
C PRO A 312 -17.60 11.11 2.80
N VAL A 313 -16.94 11.07 1.64
CA VAL A 313 -17.46 10.44 0.42
C VAL A 313 -16.54 9.41 -0.19
N ASN A 314 -15.24 9.39 0.14
CA ASN A 314 -14.30 8.42 -0.42
C ASN A 314 -13.16 8.08 0.56
N SER A 315 -12.79 6.80 0.59
CA SER A 315 -11.70 6.24 1.40
C SER A 315 -10.45 6.03 0.53
N LEU A 316 -9.31 6.54 0.98
CA LEU A 316 -8.03 6.40 0.30
C LEU A 316 -7.01 5.74 1.24
N PHE A 317 -6.18 4.87 0.69
CA PHE A 317 -5.16 4.14 1.44
C PHE A 317 -3.82 4.25 0.74
N VAL A 318 -2.79 4.54 1.52
CA VAL A 318 -1.39 4.53 1.08
C VAL A 318 -0.72 3.34 1.74
N ALA A 319 -0.16 2.45 0.94
CA ALA A 319 0.53 1.26 1.43
C ALA A 319 2.00 1.56 1.76
N PRO A 320 2.53 0.99 2.85
CA PRO A 320 3.96 1.02 3.08
C PRO A 320 4.69 0.16 2.05
N ALA A 321 5.99 0.37 1.97
CA ALA A 321 6.84 -0.33 1.04
C ALA A 321 7.23 -1.72 1.53
N VAL A 322 7.64 -2.58 0.59
CA VAL A 322 8.45 -3.76 0.94
C VAL A 322 9.90 -3.32 1.22
N THR A 323 10.42 -2.32 0.50
CA THR A 323 11.75 -1.78 0.81
C THR A 323 11.77 -1.11 2.19
N PRO A 324 12.85 -1.30 2.98
CA PRO A 324 13.05 -0.60 4.24
C PRO A 324 13.98 0.62 4.09
N VAL A 325 14.31 1.03 2.87
CA VAL A 325 15.34 2.04 2.64
C VAL A 325 14.99 3.37 3.33
N LYS A 326 16.00 4.00 3.90
CA LYS A 326 15.95 5.39 4.37
C LYS A 326 17.21 6.13 3.94
N ASP A 327 17.10 7.44 3.80
CA ASP A 327 18.27 8.28 3.56
C ASP A 327 19.09 8.50 4.85
N VAL A 328 20.35 8.91 4.71
CA VAL A 328 21.25 9.14 5.86
C VAL A 328 20.75 10.27 6.77
N PHE A 329 20.01 11.23 6.21
CA PHE A 329 19.43 12.34 6.97
C PHE A 329 18.06 12.01 7.59
N GLN A 330 17.48 10.86 7.22
CA GLN A 330 16.22 10.40 7.77
C GLN A 330 16.45 9.56 9.02
N VAL A 331 15.72 9.93 10.06
CA VAL A 331 15.66 9.18 11.31
C VAL A 331 14.69 8.01 11.16
N ASP A 332 13.65 8.20 10.35
CA ASP A 332 12.56 7.27 10.14
C ASP A 332 12.79 6.33 8.95
N SER A 333 12.15 5.18 9.04
CA SER A 333 12.06 4.15 8.00
C SER A 333 10.75 3.39 8.22
N ASN A 334 10.54 2.30 7.50
CA ASN A 334 9.48 1.33 7.71
C ASN A 334 10.08 -0.07 7.75
N ASN A 335 9.48 -0.96 8.52
CA ASN A 335 9.67 -2.37 8.24
C ASN A 335 9.02 -2.72 6.89
N PRO A 336 9.51 -3.78 6.21
CA PRO A 336 8.86 -4.32 5.02
C PRO A 336 7.40 -4.69 5.30
N GLY A 337 6.48 -4.21 4.46
CA GLY A 337 5.03 -4.42 4.63
C GLY A 337 4.33 -4.92 3.37
N VAL A 338 3.29 -5.75 3.57
CA VAL A 338 2.31 -6.13 2.55
C VAL A 338 0.92 -6.14 3.17
N ARG A 339 -0.14 -5.84 2.43
CA ARG A 339 -1.49 -5.79 3.01
C ARG A 339 -2.54 -6.52 2.19
N LEU A 340 -3.54 -7.02 2.90
CA LEU A 340 -4.70 -7.70 2.34
C LEU A 340 -5.96 -6.90 2.69
N TYR A 341 -6.77 -6.62 1.68
CA TYR A 341 -8.08 -6.01 1.87
C TYR A 341 -9.17 -7.08 1.86
N GLN A 342 -10.22 -6.84 2.63
CA GLN A 342 -11.48 -7.57 2.55
C GLN A 342 -12.54 -6.64 1.98
N TYR A 343 -13.37 -7.14 1.08
CA TYR A 343 -14.47 -6.39 0.47
C TYR A 343 -15.74 -7.23 0.37
N ASP A 344 -16.89 -6.56 0.35
CA ASP A 344 -18.18 -7.18 0.10
C ASP A 344 -18.28 -7.53 -1.41
N PRO A 345 -18.40 -8.81 -1.79
CA PRO A 345 -18.46 -9.21 -3.21
C PRO A 345 -19.71 -8.73 -3.95
N LEU A 346 -20.73 -8.21 -3.25
CA LEU A 346 -21.95 -7.68 -3.86
C LEU A 346 -21.85 -6.18 -4.16
N SER A 347 -21.26 -5.41 -3.25
CA SER A 347 -21.21 -3.94 -3.33
C SER A 347 -19.81 -3.36 -3.58
N TYR A 348 -18.77 -4.17 -3.43
CA TYR A 348 -17.34 -3.78 -3.45
C TYR A 348 -16.95 -2.77 -2.38
N ASN A 349 -17.79 -2.56 -1.36
CA ASN A 349 -17.40 -1.78 -0.19
C ASN A 349 -16.28 -2.49 0.57
N LEU A 350 -15.30 -1.71 1.03
CA LEU A 350 -14.19 -2.24 1.81
C LEU A 350 -14.63 -2.53 3.25
N LEU A 351 -14.40 -3.77 3.67
CA LEU A 351 -14.78 -4.29 4.98
C LEU A 351 -13.63 -4.19 5.98
N ASP A 352 -12.42 -4.54 5.57
CA ASP A 352 -11.25 -4.52 6.46
C ASP A 352 -9.92 -4.46 5.70
N LEU A 353 -8.85 -4.19 6.43
CA LEU A 353 -7.46 -4.15 5.97
C LEU A 353 -6.60 -4.87 7.00
N TRP A 354 -5.89 -5.91 6.55
CA TRP A 354 -4.95 -6.67 7.33
C TRP A 354 -3.54 -6.29 6.88
N GLN A 355 -2.79 -5.63 7.76
CA GLN A 355 -1.42 -5.22 7.49
C GLN A 355 -0.49 -6.31 8.02
N PHE A 356 0.37 -6.84 7.15
CA PHE A 356 1.42 -7.77 7.50
C PHE A 356 2.77 -7.07 7.39
N TYR A 357 3.72 -7.51 8.20
CA TYR A 357 5.07 -6.95 8.19
C TYR A 357 6.13 -7.98 8.54
N LEU A 358 7.36 -7.67 8.17
CA LEU A 358 8.55 -8.37 8.62
C LEU A 358 9.33 -7.47 9.57
N ASN A 359 9.52 -7.90 10.82
CA ASN A 359 10.51 -7.23 11.67
C ASN A 359 11.91 -7.50 11.11
N LEU A 360 12.47 -6.53 10.38
CA LEU A 360 13.71 -6.71 9.63
C LEU A 360 14.89 -7.03 10.55
N THR A 361 14.97 -6.34 11.70
CA THR A 361 16.00 -6.58 12.72
C THR A 361 15.95 -8.01 13.24
N GLU A 362 14.77 -8.49 13.63
CA GLU A 362 14.58 -9.86 14.10
C GLU A 362 14.92 -10.88 13.01
N ALA A 363 14.46 -10.64 11.78
CA ALA A 363 14.69 -11.54 10.66
C ALA A 363 16.16 -11.68 10.31
N ASN A 364 16.92 -10.57 10.35
CA ASN A 364 18.35 -10.58 10.10
C ASN A 364 19.13 -11.30 11.20
N VAL A 365 18.77 -11.12 12.47
CA VAL A 365 19.41 -11.82 13.61
C VAL A 365 19.14 -13.32 13.56
N LYS A 366 17.91 -13.72 13.24
CA LYS A 366 17.50 -15.14 13.18
C LYS A 366 17.84 -15.83 11.86
N ASN A 367 18.18 -15.06 10.82
CA ASN A 367 18.28 -15.53 9.44
C ASN A 367 17.01 -16.28 8.98
N GLU A 368 15.84 -15.79 9.42
CA GLU A 368 14.53 -16.36 9.14
C GLU A 368 13.50 -15.25 8.89
N SER A 369 12.76 -15.30 7.78
CA SER A 369 11.76 -14.30 7.42
C SER A 369 10.37 -14.65 7.96
N VAL A 370 10.17 -14.44 9.27
CA VAL A 370 8.86 -14.65 9.90
C VAL A 370 8.00 -13.40 9.75
N TRP A 371 7.22 -13.35 8.66
CA TRP A 371 6.19 -12.34 8.44
C TRP A 371 5.03 -12.52 9.42
N LYS A 372 4.56 -11.42 10.01
CA LYS A 372 3.55 -11.40 11.07
C LYS A 372 2.42 -10.45 10.68
N LEU A 373 1.21 -10.74 11.19
CA LEU A 373 0.13 -9.78 11.18
C LEU A 373 0.49 -8.65 12.14
N GLU A 374 0.64 -7.43 11.61
CA GLU A 374 0.85 -6.23 12.41
C GLU A 374 -0.47 -5.83 13.08
N TYR A 375 -1.51 -5.63 12.26
CA TYR A 375 -2.84 -5.30 12.75
C TYR A 375 -3.95 -5.63 11.76
N VAL A 376 -5.17 -5.71 12.30
CA VAL A 376 -6.44 -5.70 11.55
C VAL A 376 -7.08 -4.34 11.83
N MET A 377 -7.39 -3.58 10.78
CA MET A 377 -7.72 -2.17 10.90
C MET A 377 -8.97 -1.92 11.76
N THR A 378 -10.06 -2.64 11.49
CA THR A 378 -11.30 -2.50 12.28
C THR A 378 -11.08 -2.75 13.78
N LYS A 379 -10.33 -3.80 14.12
CA LYS A 379 -9.98 -4.16 15.50
C LYS A 379 -9.02 -3.17 16.14
N ALA A 380 -8.01 -2.72 15.40
CA ALA A 380 -6.98 -1.84 15.92
C ALA A 380 -7.53 -0.45 16.28
N TYR A 381 -8.50 0.03 15.50
CA TYR A 381 -9.07 1.36 15.60
C TYR A 381 -10.52 1.42 16.09
N GLY A 382 -11.15 0.28 16.35
CA GLY A 382 -12.50 0.22 16.91
C GLY A 382 -13.58 0.74 15.93
N ILE A 383 -13.35 0.61 14.63
CA ILE A 383 -14.29 0.98 13.57
C ILE A 383 -14.95 -0.26 12.97
N LYS A 384 -16.15 -0.09 12.40
CA LYS A 384 -16.98 -1.20 11.90
C LYS A 384 -16.53 -1.76 10.54
N ASP A 385 -16.03 -0.90 9.67
CA ASP A 385 -15.67 -1.18 8.28
C ASP A 385 -14.72 -0.06 7.79
N LEU A 386 -14.37 -0.06 6.50
CA LEU A 386 -13.50 0.94 5.89
C LEU A 386 -14.25 1.95 5.01
N THR A 387 -15.55 2.14 5.26
CA THR A 387 -16.34 3.17 4.59
C THR A 387 -15.83 4.57 4.94
N PRO A 388 -16.10 5.58 4.08
CA PRO A 388 -15.65 6.95 4.33
C PRO A 388 -16.11 7.46 5.71
N GLU A 389 -17.33 7.13 6.12
CA GLU A 389 -17.87 7.51 7.43
C GLU A 389 -17.08 6.92 8.59
N SER A 390 -16.70 5.64 8.49
CA SER A 390 -15.91 4.99 9.54
C SER A 390 -14.47 5.48 9.59
N LEU A 391 -13.85 5.77 8.45
CA LEU A 391 -12.52 6.38 8.44
C LEU A 391 -12.54 7.81 8.99
N TYR A 392 -13.60 8.57 8.69
CA TYR A 392 -13.78 9.91 9.25
C TYR A 392 -13.97 9.87 10.77
N GLU A 393 -14.76 8.91 11.26
CA GLU A 393 -14.90 8.65 12.70
C GLU A 393 -13.55 8.31 13.34
N MET A 394 -12.76 7.41 12.74
CA MET A 394 -11.40 7.12 13.17
C MET A 394 -10.55 8.39 13.23
N ALA A 395 -10.52 9.20 12.18
CA ALA A 395 -9.73 10.43 12.13
C ALA A 395 -10.12 11.44 13.24
N ASN A 396 -11.41 11.48 13.61
CA ASN A 396 -11.90 12.26 14.75
C ASN A 396 -11.39 11.70 16.09
N GLN A 397 -11.39 10.37 16.27
CA GLN A 397 -10.81 9.73 17.46
C GLN A 397 -9.29 9.95 17.57
N LEU A 398 -8.56 9.99 16.44
CA LEU A 398 -7.14 10.36 16.41
C LEU A 398 -6.90 11.82 16.82
N SER A 399 -7.86 12.71 16.51
CA SER A 399 -7.73 14.15 16.79
C SER A 399 -7.90 14.53 18.26
N VAL A 400 -8.45 13.65 19.10
CA VAL A 400 -8.62 13.88 20.55
C VAL A 400 -7.27 14.22 21.22
N PRO A 401 -7.21 15.24 22.11
CA PRO A 401 -5.99 15.56 22.85
C PRO A 401 -5.42 14.34 23.59
N HIS A 402 -4.11 14.13 23.49
CA HIS A 402 -3.42 12.96 24.07
C HIS A 402 -3.97 11.59 23.64
N SER A 403 -4.50 11.49 22.42
CA SER A 403 -5.04 10.24 21.87
C SER A 403 -3.98 9.13 21.84
N LYS A 404 -4.20 8.09 22.66
CA LYS A 404 -3.44 6.82 22.56
C LYS A 404 -3.64 6.14 21.21
N LEU A 405 -4.77 6.39 20.57
CA LEU A 405 -5.05 5.86 19.24
C LEU A 405 -4.16 6.50 18.18
N PHE A 406 -3.89 7.80 18.30
CA PHE A 406 -2.92 8.48 17.46
C PHE A 406 -1.49 7.92 17.64
N GLN A 407 -1.06 7.63 18.87
CA GLN A 407 0.24 7.00 19.10
C GLN A 407 0.34 5.63 18.42
N LYS A 408 -0.73 4.82 18.50
CA LYS A 408 -0.82 3.54 17.79
C LYS A 408 -0.77 3.74 16.27
N TYR A 409 -1.56 4.66 15.74
CA TYR A 409 -1.53 5.03 14.31
C TYR A 409 -0.13 5.44 13.86
N TYR A 410 0.55 6.28 14.63
CA TYR A 410 1.89 6.75 14.31
C TYR A 410 2.95 5.64 14.36
N SER A 411 2.76 4.62 15.20
CA SER A 411 3.61 3.41 15.18
C SER A 411 3.37 2.59 13.92
N HIS A 412 2.11 2.37 13.52
CA HIS A 412 1.77 1.66 12.28
C HIS A 412 2.19 2.46 11.02
N TYR A 413 2.21 3.78 11.09
CA TYR A 413 2.69 4.65 10.00
C TYR A 413 4.10 4.26 9.52
N PHE A 414 4.96 3.80 10.45
CA PHE A 414 6.29 3.26 10.18
C PHE A 414 6.34 1.72 10.19
N VAL A 415 5.21 1.05 10.09
CA VAL A 415 5.11 -0.42 10.10
C VAL A 415 5.81 -1.03 11.34
N SER A 416 5.56 -0.42 12.50
CA SER A 416 6.17 -0.81 13.77
C SER A 416 7.71 -0.83 13.73
N TYR A 417 8.33 0.00 12.87
CA TYR A 417 9.74 0.34 12.98
C TYR A 417 9.95 1.11 14.28
N ASP A 418 10.75 0.54 15.18
CA ASP A 418 10.94 1.04 16.54
C ASP A 418 12.30 1.75 16.63
N ASP A 419 12.27 3.08 16.54
CA ASP A 419 13.39 3.95 16.86
C ASP A 419 12.96 4.93 17.96
N PRO A 420 13.63 4.94 19.13
CA PRO A 420 13.26 5.79 20.27
C PRO A 420 13.23 7.29 19.99
N SER A 421 13.87 7.73 18.90
CA SER A 421 13.87 9.14 18.50
C SER A 421 12.63 9.54 17.68
N LEU A 422 11.79 8.58 17.27
CA LEU A 422 10.51 8.82 16.60
C LEU A 422 9.46 9.34 17.58
N PHE A 423 9.52 10.64 17.83
CA PHE A 423 8.55 11.35 18.66
C PHE A 423 7.68 12.28 17.81
N CYS A 424 6.37 12.05 17.82
CA CYS A 424 5.41 12.97 17.19
C CYS A 424 4.90 13.99 18.21
N GLY A 425 5.59 15.13 18.27
CA GLY A 425 5.09 16.30 18.96
C GLY A 425 3.84 16.89 18.29
N GLU A 426 3.30 17.95 18.88
CA GLU A 426 2.08 18.59 18.39
C GLU A 426 2.16 19.06 16.93
N HIS A 427 3.30 19.62 16.54
CA HIS A 427 3.53 20.05 15.16
C HIS A 427 3.35 18.88 14.16
N CYS A 428 3.97 17.74 14.46
CA CYS A 428 3.86 16.50 13.70
C CYS A 428 2.41 15.99 13.71
N ARG A 429 1.77 15.96 14.89
CA ARG A 429 0.38 15.49 15.05
C ARG A 429 -0.60 16.28 14.20
N ILE A 430 -0.51 17.61 14.21
CA ILE A 430 -1.37 18.48 13.39
C ILE A 430 -1.14 18.21 11.91
N THR A 431 0.12 18.08 11.48
CA THR A 431 0.47 17.82 10.07
C THR A 431 -0.12 16.51 9.58
N GLN A 432 0.02 15.43 10.37
CA GLN A 432 -0.59 14.12 10.11
C GLN A 432 -2.12 14.22 10.02
N LEU A 433 -2.77 14.78 11.05
CA LEU A 433 -4.24 14.84 11.11
C LEU A 433 -4.85 15.70 10.01
N CYS A 434 -4.21 16.82 9.64
CA CYS A 434 -4.70 17.66 8.56
C CYS A 434 -4.54 16.96 7.20
N ALA A 435 -3.43 16.27 6.95
CA ALA A 435 -3.24 15.49 5.72
C ALA A 435 -4.23 14.33 5.57
N ILE A 436 -4.66 13.70 6.68
CA ILE A 436 -5.66 12.62 6.66
C ILE A 436 -7.05 13.13 6.21
N GLN A 437 -7.47 14.32 6.66
CA GLN A 437 -8.85 14.79 6.50
C GLN A 437 -9.03 15.79 5.35
N TYR A 438 -7.98 16.50 4.95
CA TYR A 438 -8.09 17.66 4.08
C TYR A 438 -7.11 17.55 2.92
N LEU A 439 -7.66 17.23 1.75
CA LEU A 439 -6.89 16.86 0.57
C LEU A 439 -6.80 18.00 -0.46
N ASP A 440 -7.56 19.08 -0.29
CA ASP A 440 -7.50 20.29 -1.10
C ASP A 440 -6.85 21.46 -0.34
N LEU A 441 -6.39 22.46 -1.09
CA LEU A 441 -5.66 23.60 -0.54
C LEU A 441 -6.44 24.38 0.51
N THR A 442 -7.71 24.69 0.24
CA THR A 442 -8.51 25.53 1.13
C THR A 442 -8.72 24.85 2.47
N SER A 443 -9.22 23.61 2.46
CA SER A 443 -9.53 22.90 3.70
C SER A 443 -8.28 22.51 4.49
N TYR A 444 -7.17 22.19 3.81
CA TYR A 444 -5.91 21.89 4.47
C TYR A 444 -5.32 23.12 5.18
N THR A 445 -5.31 24.27 4.49
CA THR A 445 -4.82 25.54 5.05
C THR A 445 -5.63 25.92 6.28
N ASP A 446 -6.97 25.84 6.19
CA ASP A 446 -7.85 26.10 7.32
C ASP A 446 -7.55 25.20 8.51
N CYS A 447 -7.33 23.89 8.29
CA CYS A 447 -6.96 22.95 9.35
C CYS A 447 -5.65 23.34 10.04
N ILE A 448 -4.60 23.66 9.27
CA ILE A 448 -3.29 24.03 9.80
C ILE A 448 -3.37 25.32 10.61
N GLU A 449 -4.10 26.33 10.13
CA GLU A 449 -4.25 27.61 10.82
C GLU A 449 -5.10 27.51 12.10
N HIS A 450 -6.24 26.82 12.05
CA HIS A 450 -7.14 26.71 13.20
C HIS A 450 -6.57 25.80 14.29
N LYS A 451 -6.04 24.62 13.93
CA LYS A 451 -5.39 23.73 14.91
C LYS A 451 -4.05 24.27 15.39
N GLY A 452 -3.37 25.11 14.60
CA GLY A 452 -2.16 25.81 15.01
C GLY A 452 -2.39 26.91 16.06
N LYS A 453 -3.56 27.58 16.04
CA LYS A 453 -3.91 28.67 16.97
C LYS A 453 -4.44 28.20 18.34
N LEU A 454 -5.01 26.98 18.42
CA LEU A 454 -5.56 26.44 19.68
C LEU A 454 -4.50 26.03 20.71
N HIS A 455 -3.23 25.99 20.31
CA HIS A 455 -2.12 25.46 21.11
C HIS A 455 -0.85 26.34 21.09
N GLY A 456 -0.95 27.55 20.52
CA GLY A 456 0.14 28.54 20.46
C GLY A 456 0.22 29.46 21.66
#